data_AF-A0A0D2YD78-F1
#
_entry.id   AF-A0A0D2YD78-F1
#
_cell.length_a   1.000
_cell.length_b   1.000
_cell.length_c   1.000
_cell.angle_alpha   90.00
_cell.angle_beta   90.00
_cell.angle_gamma   90.00
#
_symmetry.space_group_name_H-M   'P 1'
#
loop_
_entity.id
_entity.type
_entity.pdbx_description
1 polymer ?
#
loop_
_entity_poly.entity_id
_entity_poly.type
_entity_poly.pdbx_seq_one_letter_code
_entity_poly.pdbx_strand_id
1 'polypeptide(L)'
;MKDVISTPELDHVRLIATGRPEAEFQRQIPHLVGKSNCLLLDKAAINADIRSYVMARLEQSPEFAKWASFPSVLNQIRNEIGGKPDGMFRWAACQLDSLETCLDREGIDTALKTLPQDLNETYNRILQRIPPERKQRST
;
A
#
# COMPACT_ATOMS: atom_id res chain seq x y z
N MET A 1 20.43 13.79 20.23
CA MET A 1 19.30 14.41 19.49
C MET A 1 18.94 15.79 20.06
N LYS A 2 18.86 15.96 21.39
CA LYS A 2 18.71 17.29 22.01
C LYS A 2 19.78 18.31 21.58
N ASP A 3 21.03 17.86 21.40
CA ASP A 3 22.14 18.72 20.97
C ASP A 3 22.04 19.17 19.49
N VAL A 4 21.35 18.37 18.65
CA VAL A 4 21.13 18.67 17.22
C VAL A 4 19.98 19.68 17.03
N ILE A 5 19.03 19.71 17.96
CA ILE A 5 17.87 20.62 17.92
C ILE A 5 18.23 22.02 18.46
N SER A 6 19.34 22.14 19.18
CA SER A 6 19.74 23.38 19.87
C SER A 6 20.93 24.10 19.21
N THR A 7 21.36 23.66 18.03
CA THR A 7 22.51 24.21 17.32
C THR A 7 22.06 25.38 16.42
N PRO A 8 22.50 26.62 16.67
CA PRO A 8 22.00 27.81 15.96
C PRO A 8 22.29 27.80 14.44
N GLU A 9 23.29 27.03 14.02
CA GLU A 9 23.64 26.82 12.61
C GLU A 9 22.58 26.03 11.84
N LEU A 10 21.65 25.36 12.53
CA LEU A 10 20.63 24.47 11.94
C LEU A 10 19.22 25.08 11.99
N ASP A 11 19.06 26.37 12.29
CA ASP A 11 17.76 27.05 12.37
C ASP A 11 16.91 26.95 11.08
N HIS A 12 17.54 26.71 9.94
CA HIS A 12 16.91 26.56 8.63
C HIS A 12 16.60 25.10 8.26
N VAL A 13 16.92 24.13 9.13
CA VAL A 13 16.72 22.70 8.85
C VAL A 13 15.42 22.21 9.49
N ARG A 14 14.62 21.49 8.69
CA ARG A 14 13.41 20.79 9.15
C ARG A 14 13.57 19.30 8.87
N LEU A 15 13.33 18.48 9.90
CA LEU A 15 13.42 17.03 9.80
C LEU A 15 12.02 16.43 9.85
N ILE A 16 11.75 15.52 8.91
CA ILE A 16 10.56 14.66 8.92
C ILE A 16 11.06 13.23 9.03
N ALA A 17 10.57 12.51 10.05
CA ALA A 17 10.82 11.10 10.22
C ALA A 17 9.49 10.35 10.10
N THR A 18 9.50 9.26 9.33
CA THR A 18 8.33 8.41 9.13
C THR A 18 8.65 6.99 9.57
N GLY A 19 7.71 6.32 10.22
CA GLY A 19 7.89 4.94 10.66
C GLY A 19 6.55 4.27 10.94
N ARG A 20 6.58 2.95 11.16
CA ARG A 20 5.41 2.22 11.67
C ARG A 20 5.14 2.63 13.11
N PRO A 21 3.88 2.56 13.59
CA PRO A 21 3.52 2.87 14.96
C PRO A 21 3.95 1.74 15.93
N GLU A 22 5.22 1.35 15.90
CA GLU A 22 5.78 0.34 16.81
C GLU A 22 5.75 0.87 18.24
N ALA A 23 5.44 -0.01 19.20
CA ALA A 23 5.30 0.36 20.61
C ALA A 23 6.55 1.07 21.16
N GLU A 24 7.74 0.66 20.69
CA GLU A 24 9.00 1.31 21.06
C GLU A 24 9.06 2.77 20.61
N PHE A 25 8.68 3.05 19.35
CA PHE A 25 8.69 4.41 18.80
C PHE A 25 7.61 5.29 19.44
N GLN A 26 6.41 4.74 19.64
CA GLN A 26 5.33 5.45 20.32
C GLN A 26 5.70 5.83 21.75
N ARG A 27 6.51 5.01 22.42
CA ARG A 27 7.02 5.29 23.76
C ARG A 27 8.18 6.29 23.74
N GLN A 28 9.19 6.11 22.87
CA GLN A 28 10.44 6.87 22.97
C GLN A 28 10.41 8.21 22.20
N ILE A 29 9.84 8.24 20.99
CA ILE A 29 9.92 9.41 20.10
C ILE A 29 9.27 10.67 20.69
N PRO A 30 8.06 10.61 21.30
CA PRO A 30 7.44 11.80 21.89
C PRO A 30 8.28 12.48 22.99
N HIS A 31 9.16 11.74 23.66
CA HIS A 31 10.08 12.31 24.66
C HIS A 31 11.27 13.05 24.03
N LEU A 32 11.60 12.75 22.76
CA LEU A 32 12.71 13.36 22.02
C LEU A 32 12.27 14.63 21.30
N VAL A 33 11.10 14.61 20.67
CA VAL A 33 10.63 15.71 19.80
C VAL A 33 9.38 16.41 20.31
N GLY A 34 8.78 15.94 21.41
CA GLY A 34 7.52 16.47 21.94
C GLY A 34 6.29 15.84 21.26
N LYS A 35 5.26 15.52 22.06
CA LYS A 35 4.06 14.82 21.58
C LYS A 35 3.29 15.59 20.48
N SER A 36 3.30 16.92 20.52
CA SER A 36 2.66 17.77 19.51
C SER A 36 3.33 17.69 18.14
N ASN A 37 4.58 17.22 18.07
CA ASN A 37 5.32 17.05 16.82
C ASN A 37 5.23 15.61 16.29
N CYS A 38 4.44 14.75 16.93
CA CYS A 38 4.17 13.39 16.49
C CYS A 38 2.77 13.30 15.88
N LEU A 39 2.68 12.90 14.61
CA LEU A 39 1.42 12.69 13.91
C LEU A 39 1.23 11.20 13.62
N LEU A 40 0.12 10.63 14.11
CA LEU A 40 -0.35 9.32 13.68
C LEU A 40 -1.26 9.50 12.47
N LEU A 41 -1.03 8.68 11.44
CA LEU A 41 -1.91 8.68 10.28
C LEU A 41 -3.24 8.01 10.63
N ASP A 42 -4.34 8.65 10.26
CA ASP A 42 -5.67 8.09 10.43
C ASP A 42 -5.91 6.98 9.41
N LYS A 43 -6.07 5.76 9.93
CA LYS A 43 -6.33 4.56 9.14
C LYS A 43 -7.65 4.65 8.35
N ALA A 44 -8.68 5.31 8.89
CA ALA A 44 -9.96 5.48 8.21
C ALA A 44 -9.83 6.42 7.01
N ALA A 45 -9.13 7.56 7.18
CA ALA A 45 -8.80 8.47 6.10
C ALA A 45 -7.95 7.77 5.02
N ILE A 46 -6.90 7.04 5.41
CA ILE A 46 -6.10 6.24 4.47
C ILE A 46 -6.97 5.26 3.68
N ASN A 47 -7.87 4.53 4.35
CA ASN A 47 -8.75 3.59 3.66
C ASN A 47 -9.69 4.29 2.67
N ALA A 48 -10.11 5.53 2.95
CA ALA A 48 -10.87 6.33 1.99
C ALA A 48 -10.02 6.70 0.76
N ASP A 49 -8.78 7.13 0.98
CA ASP A 49 -7.88 7.46 -0.11
C ASP A 49 -7.52 6.24 -0.97
N ILE A 50 -7.40 5.05 -0.36
CA ILE A 50 -7.17 3.80 -1.11
C ILE A 50 -8.38 3.46 -1.98
N ARG A 51 -9.61 3.65 -1.49
CA ARG A 51 -10.82 3.47 -2.34
C ARG A 51 -10.82 4.43 -3.53
N SER A 52 -10.48 5.69 -3.29
CA SER A 52 -10.36 6.70 -4.35
C SER A 52 -9.27 6.33 -5.36
N TYR A 53 -8.12 5.84 -4.89
CA TYR A 53 -7.03 5.34 -5.75
C TYR A 53 -7.49 4.15 -6.61
N VAL A 54 -8.17 3.16 -6.02
CA VAL A 54 -8.69 2.00 -6.75
C VAL A 54 -9.67 2.44 -7.84
N MET A 55 -10.60 3.36 -7.51
CA MET A 55 -11.54 3.90 -8.48
C MET A 55 -10.82 4.62 -9.63
N ALA A 56 -9.90 5.53 -9.32
CA ALA A 56 -9.13 6.25 -10.31
C ALA A 56 -8.34 5.31 -11.22
N ARG A 57 -7.72 4.25 -10.66
CA ARG A 57 -6.98 3.26 -11.46
C ARG A 57 -7.90 2.46 -12.37
N LEU A 58 -9.08 2.05 -11.90
CA LEU A 58 -10.05 1.33 -12.75
C LEU A 58 -10.59 2.18 -13.91
N GLU A 59 -10.73 3.49 -13.70
CA GLU A 59 -11.27 4.42 -14.71
C GLU A 59 -10.23 4.90 -15.72
N GLN A 60 -8.99 5.15 -15.28
CA GLN A 60 -7.98 5.87 -16.08
C GLN A 60 -6.99 4.97 -16.79
N SER A 61 -6.92 3.69 -16.41
CA SER A 61 -5.86 2.79 -16.86
C SER A 61 -6.25 2.03 -18.12
N PRO A 62 -5.41 2.02 -19.17
CA PRO A 62 -5.68 1.28 -20.41
C PRO A 62 -5.95 -0.21 -20.19
N GLU A 63 -5.29 -0.83 -19.20
CA GLU A 63 -5.40 -2.26 -18.90
C GLU A 63 -6.81 -2.65 -18.43
N PHE A 64 -7.54 -1.71 -17.82
CA PHE A 64 -8.90 -1.88 -17.35
C PHE A 64 -9.97 -1.39 -18.33
N ALA A 65 -9.58 -0.71 -19.42
CA ALA A 65 -10.53 -0.20 -20.42
C ALA A 65 -11.40 -1.30 -21.05
N LYS A 66 -10.87 -2.53 -21.18
CA LYS A 66 -11.63 -3.71 -21.65
C LYS A 66 -12.82 -4.07 -20.76
N TRP A 67 -12.81 -3.63 -19.50
CA TRP A 67 -13.88 -3.85 -18.53
C TRP A 67 -14.88 -2.70 -18.44
N ALA A 68 -14.70 -1.61 -19.19
CA ALA A 68 -15.55 -0.42 -19.12
C ALA A 68 -17.04 -0.72 -19.37
N SER A 69 -17.35 -1.66 -20.26
CA SER A 69 -18.72 -2.11 -20.54
C SER A 69 -19.26 -3.15 -19.55
N PHE A 70 -18.50 -3.51 -18.52
CA PHE A 70 -18.86 -4.52 -17.51
C PHE A 70 -18.87 -3.93 -16.08
N PRO A 71 -19.85 -3.07 -15.73
CA PRO A 71 -19.91 -2.43 -14.42
C PRO A 71 -19.91 -3.40 -13.24
N SER A 72 -20.46 -4.62 -13.40
CA SER A 72 -20.44 -5.63 -12.36
C SER A 72 -19.01 -6.07 -11.98
N VAL A 73 -18.13 -6.21 -12.97
CA VAL A 73 -16.72 -6.61 -12.76
C VAL A 73 -15.97 -5.49 -12.05
N LEU A 74 -16.10 -4.25 -12.52
CA LEU A 74 -15.47 -3.09 -11.90
C LEU A 74 -15.94 -2.87 -10.45
N ASN A 75 -17.24 -3.03 -10.19
CA ASN A 75 -17.79 -2.94 -8.84
C ASN A 75 -17.24 -4.04 -7.92
N GLN A 76 -17.08 -5.27 -8.44
CA GLN A 76 -16.50 -6.37 -7.67
C GLN A 76 -15.05 -6.07 -7.30
N ILE A 77 -14.23 -5.61 -8.25
CA ILE A 77 -12.83 -5.23 -7.99
C ILE A 77 -12.77 -4.10 -6.94
N ARG A 78 -13.61 -3.07 -7.09
CA ARG A 78 -13.69 -1.95 -6.14
C ARG A 78 -14.03 -2.43 -4.74
N ASN A 79 -14.99 -3.33 -4.59
CA ASN A 79 -15.42 -3.82 -3.28
C ASN A 79 -14.34 -4.70 -2.63
N GLU A 80 -13.75 -5.62 -3.40
CA GLU A 80 -12.75 -6.56 -2.89
C GLU A 80 -11.42 -5.88 -2.55
N ILE A 81 -10.91 -5.00 -3.42
CA ILE A 81 -9.62 -4.34 -3.23
C ILE A 81 -9.76 -3.04 -2.42
N GLY A 82 -10.80 -2.25 -2.66
CA GLY A 82 -11.04 -1.01 -1.94
C GLY A 82 -11.61 -1.20 -0.53
N GLY A 83 -12.26 -2.34 -0.26
CA GLY A 83 -12.87 -2.64 1.05
C GLY A 83 -11.92 -3.29 2.05
N LYS A 84 -10.85 -3.94 1.59
CA LYS A 84 -9.92 -4.74 2.42
C LYS A 84 -8.53 -4.17 2.72
N PRO A 85 -8.12 -2.96 2.27
CA PRO A 85 -6.71 -2.65 2.25
C PRO A 85 -6.11 -2.42 3.64
N ASP A 86 -6.92 -2.24 4.68
CA ASP A 86 -6.48 -2.10 6.08
C ASP A 86 -5.30 -1.12 6.27
N GLY A 87 -5.32 -0.01 5.52
CA GLY A 87 -4.26 1.01 5.52
C GLY A 87 -3.08 0.74 4.56
N MET A 88 -3.12 -0.33 3.77
CA MET A 88 -2.02 -0.78 2.92
C MET A 88 -2.23 -0.40 1.45
N PHE A 89 -1.85 0.83 1.07
CA PHE A 89 -1.84 1.27 -0.34
C PHE A 89 -1.11 0.31 -1.26
N ARG A 90 0.06 -0.18 -0.82
CA ARG A 90 0.89 -1.08 -1.63
C ARG A 90 0.18 -2.41 -1.89
N TRP A 91 -0.62 -2.89 -0.94
CA TRP A 91 -1.40 -4.11 -1.14
C TRP A 91 -2.41 -3.91 -2.26
N ALA A 92 -3.19 -2.81 -2.21
CA ALA A 92 -4.17 -2.49 -3.24
C ALA A 92 -3.54 -2.33 -4.63
N ALA A 93 -2.39 -1.64 -4.71
CA ALA A 93 -1.62 -1.50 -5.95
C ALA A 93 -1.19 -2.87 -6.51
N CYS A 94 -0.56 -3.73 -5.69
CA CYS A 94 -0.14 -5.06 -6.13
C CYS A 94 -1.31 -5.92 -6.60
N GLN A 95 -2.48 -5.82 -5.95
CA GLN A 95 -3.66 -6.57 -6.39
C GLN A 95 -4.18 -6.07 -7.73
N LEU A 96 -4.24 -4.75 -7.95
CA LEU A 96 -4.63 -4.19 -9.24
C LEU A 96 -3.65 -4.61 -10.35
N ASP A 97 -2.35 -4.49 -10.12
CA ASP A 97 -1.31 -4.92 -11.08
C ASP A 97 -1.48 -6.41 -11.46
N SER A 98 -1.87 -7.26 -10.50
CA SER A 98 -2.13 -8.68 -10.77
C SER A 98 -3.34 -8.92 -11.68
N LEU A 99 -4.36 -8.05 -11.61
CA LEU A 99 -5.58 -8.15 -12.40
C LEU A 99 -5.43 -7.65 -13.84
N GLU A 100 -4.41 -6.83 -14.12
CA GLU A 100 -4.15 -6.31 -15.48
C GLU A 100 -3.99 -7.44 -16.51
N THR A 101 -3.39 -8.54 -16.06
CA THR A 101 -3.10 -9.73 -16.89
C THR A 101 -4.30 -10.64 -17.11
N CYS A 102 -5.42 -10.47 -16.39
CA CYS A 102 -6.60 -11.28 -16.55
C CYS A 102 -7.29 -10.99 -17.89
N LEU A 103 -7.52 -12.02 -18.70
CA LEU A 103 -8.07 -11.90 -20.06
C LEU A 103 -9.60 -11.94 -20.09
N ASP A 104 -10.21 -12.63 -19.12
CA ASP A 104 -11.64 -12.89 -19.05
C ASP A 104 -12.17 -12.74 -17.62
N ARG A 105 -13.50 -12.80 -17.51
CA ARG A 105 -14.20 -12.63 -16.24
C ARG A 105 -13.85 -13.74 -15.25
N GLU A 106 -13.65 -14.96 -15.72
CA GLU A 106 -13.29 -16.10 -14.88
C GLU A 106 -11.91 -15.90 -14.24
N GLY A 107 -10.95 -15.35 -14.98
CA GLY A 107 -9.64 -14.95 -14.47
C GLY A 107 -9.73 -13.87 -13.40
N ILE A 108 -10.56 -12.84 -13.60
CA ILE A 108 -10.83 -11.83 -12.56
C ILE A 108 -11.45 -12.48 -11.32
N ASP A 109 -12.49 -13.29 -11.48
CA ASP A 109 -13.18 -13.94 -10.36
C ASP A 109 -12.23 -14.86 -9.57
N THR A 110 -11.36 -15.59 -10.27
CA THR A 110 -10.36 -16.47 -9.66
C THR A 110 -9.31 -15.66 -8.90
N ALA A 111 -8.80 -14.58 -9.49
CA ALA A 111 -7.83 -13.72 -8.84
C ALA A 111 -8.42 -13.03 -7.59
N LEU A 112 -9.66 -12.56 -7.67
CA LEU A 112 -10.36 -11.93 -6.54
C LEU A 112 -10.69 -12.91 -5.41
N LYS A 113 -10.99 -14.18 -5.72
CA LYS A 113 -11.17 -15.24 -4.71
C LYS A 113 -9.88 -15.64 -4.01
N THR A 114 -8.75 -15.45 -4.68
CA THR A 114 -7.44 -15.88 -4.18
C THR A 114 -6.61 -14.70 -3.71
N LEU A 115 -7.17 -13.52 -3.42
CA LEU A 115 -6.41 -12.37 -2.94
C LEU A 115 -5.58 -12.73 -1.69
N PRO A 116 -4.32 -12.29 -1.61
CA PRO A 116 -3.51 -12.46 -0.41
C PRO A 116 -4.09 -11.63 0.73
N GLN A 117 -3.98 -12.15 1.96
CA GLN A 117 -4.51 -11.51 3.16
C GLN A 117 -3.79 -10.18 3.48
N ASP A 118 -2.48 -10.12 3.26
CA ASP A 118 -1.66 -8.96 3.62
C ASP A 118 -0.46 -8.77 2.67
N LEU A 119 0.37 -7.77 2.99
CA LEU A 119 1.61 -7.52 2.24
C LEU A 119 2.62 -8.67 2.34
N ASN A 120 2.69 -9.38 3.47
CA ASN A 120 3.64 -10.48 3.63
C ASN A 120 3.32 -11.62 2.67
N GLU A 121 2.05 -12.03 2.62
CA GLU A 121 1.59 -13.03 1.67
C GLU A 121 1.74 -12.54 0.22
N THR A 122 1.44 -11.26 -0.03
CA THR A 122 1.67 -10.65 -1.35
C THR A 122 3.13 -10.79 -1.78
N TYR A 123 4.09 -10.43 -0.93
CA TYR A 123 5.51 -10.55 -1.24
C TYR A 123 5.97 -12.00 -1.34
N ASN A 124 5.46 -12.90 -0.50
CA ASN A 124 5.75 -14.33 -0.60
C ASN A 124 5.36 -14.88 -1.98
N ARG A 125 4.17 -14.53 -2.49
CA ARG A 125 3.72 -14.93 -3.83
C ARG A 125 4.57 -14.32 -4.93
N ILE A 126 4.95 -13.05 -4.82
CA ILE A 126 5.84 -12.37 -5.79
C ILE A 126 7.21 -13.08 -5.82
N LEU A 127 7.80 -13.36 -4.66
CA LEU A 127 9.09 -14.05 -4.55
C LEU A 127 9.02 -15.48 -5.10
N GLN A 128 7.92 -16.19 -4.87
CA GLN A 128 7.71 -17.53 -5.42
C GLN A 128 7.70 -17.52 -6.96
N ARG A 129 7.09 -16.50 -7.59
CA ARG A 129 7.02 -16.32 -9.06
C ARG A 129 8.37 -15.98 -9.72
N ILE A 130 9.40 -15.61 -8.95
CA ILE A 130 10.74 -15.35 -9.51
C ILE A 130 11.33 -16.67 -10.06
N PRO A 131 11.82 -16.70 -11.32
CA PRO A 131 12.45 -17.89 -11.89
C PRO A 131 13.66 -18.39 -11.07
N PRO A 132 13.90 -19.71 -10.98
CA PRO A 132 14.99 -20.28 -10.18
C PRO A 132 16.36 -19.70 -10.52
N GLU A 133 16.60 -19.41 -11.81
CA GLU A 133 17.87 -18.89 -12.34
C GLU A 133 18.19 -17.50 -11.77
N ARG A 134 17.16 -16.75 -11.37
CA ARG A 134 17.29 -15.41 -10.76
C ARG A 134 17.38 -15.45 -9.23
N LYS A 135 17.03 -16.57 -8.59
CA LYS A 135 17.08 -16.70 -7.12
C LYS A 135 18.50 -16.94 -6.60
N GLN A 136 19.38 -17.55 -7.39
CA GLN A 136 20.74 -17.93 -6.98
C GLN A 136 21.76 -16.77 -6.97
N ARG A 137 21.42 -15.58 -7.48
CA ARG A 137 22.34 -14.43 -7.55
C ARG A 137 22.16 -13.40 -6.43
N SER A 138 21.32 -13.69 -5.44
CA SER A 138 20.94 -12.74 -4.38
C SER A 138 21.44 -13.12 -2.98
N THR A 139 22.37 -14.07 -2.87
CA THR A 139 23.12 -14.41 -1.64
C THR A 139 24.59 -14.11 -1.84
#